data_AF-A0A0S8DX25-F1
#
_entry.id   AF-A0A0S8DX25-F1
#
_cell.length_a   1.000
_cell.length_b   1.000
_cell.length_c   1.000
_cell.angle_alpha   90.00
_cell.angle_beta   90.00
_cell.angle_gamma   90.00
#
_symmetry.space_group_name_H-M   'P 1'
#
loop_
_entity.id
_entity.type
_entity.pdbx_description
1 polymer ?
#
loop_
_entity_poly.entity_id
_entity_poly.type
_entity_poly.pdbx_seq_one_letter_code
_entity_poly.pdbx_strand_id
1 'polypeptide(L)'
;MTALNLTKVALALRVKLPHEALARHVAASPEVVGTELAKQVQAFVGQEKLGYYPPVDYLRSQAAVDLALLDALEQIAWVSSNMAREEIRVRLRPVFSSVRFESIHANAYTMPSVRPGHPNAFADLAEHYTPTTVKVDLLVTMIQKSEGTGLERLAEQMAVRWLKGRFAAFEVTSARSV
;
A
#
# COMPACT_ATOMS: atom_id res chain seq x y z
N MET A 1 21.13 35.04 15.85
CA MET A 1 21.08 34.50 14.48
C MET A 1 20.25 33.23 14.52
N THR A 2 19.12 33.18 13.83
CA THR A 2 18.21 32.02 13.86
C THR A 2 18.74 30.97 12.88
N ALA A 3 19.21 29.83 13.40
CA ALA A 3 19.69 28.73 12.55
C ALA A 3 18.50 28.06 11.84
N LEU A 4 18.62 27.83 10.53
CA LEU A 4 17.70 27.03 9.74
C LEU A 4 18.11 25.56 9.88
N ASN A 5 17.26 24.76 10.51
CA ASN A 5 17.49 23.34 10.71
C ASN A 5 16.73 22.54 9.65
N LEU A 6 17.43 21.58 9.02
CA LEU A 6 16.83 20.59 8.14
C LEU A 6 16.61 19.32 8.94
N THR A 7 15.34 18.96 9.16
CA THR A 7 14.99 17.74 9.89
C THR A 7 14.36 16.73 8.96
N LYS A 8 14.69 15.46 9.15
CA LYS A 8 14.16 14.34 8.39
C LYS A 8 13.18 13.54 9.24
N VAL A 9 12.09 13.11 8.63
CA VAL A 9 11.09 12.24 9.26
C VAL A 9 10.80 11.09 8.31
N ALA A 10 10.89 9.86 8.82
CA ALA A 10 10.40 8.68 8.14
C ALA A 10 8.89 8.56 8.37
N LEU A 11 8.12 8.48 7.29
CA LEU A 11 6.67 8.29 7.29
C LEU A 11 6.33 6.98 6.60
N ALA A 12 5.49 6.16 7.22
CA ALA A 12 4.89 5.00 6.59
C ALA A 12 3.41 5.27 6.35
N LEU A 13 2.96 5.06 5.12
CA LEU A 13 1.60 5.35 4.67
C LEU A 13 0.95 4.08 4.14
N ARG A 14 -0.37 3.97 4.34
CA ARG A 14 -1.23 3.00 3.65
C ARG A 14 -2.30 3.75 2.90
N VAL A 15 -2.37 3.53 1.59
CA VAL A 15 -3.31 4.21 0.71
C VAL A 15 -4.10 3.21 -0.11
N LYS A 16 -5.42 3.41 -0.23
CA LYS A 16 -6.29 2.65 -1.12
C LYS A 16 -6.72 3.55 -2.27
N LEU A 17 -6.39 3.17 -3.50
CA LEU A 17 -6.76 3.96 -4.67
C LEU A 17 -8.28 3.91 -4.91
N PRO A 18 -8.88 5.02 -5.40
CA PRO A 18 -10.26 4.99 -5.86
C PRO A 18 -10.43 4.04 -7.04
N HIS A 19 -11.50 3.25 -7.03
CA HIS A 19 -11.82 2.30 -8.09
C HIS A 19 -11.87 2.96 -9.47
N GLU A 20 -12.56 4.10 -9.57
CA GLU A 20 -12.69 4.86 -10.83
C GLU A 20 -11.35 5.36 -11.38
N ALA A 21 -10.37 5.61 -10.50
CA ALA A 21 -9.04 6.04 -10.93
C ALA A 21 -8.31 4.86 -11.57
N LEU A 22 -8.33 3.69 -10.94
CA LEU A 22 -7.68 2.49 -11.46
C LEU A 22 -8.33 1.98 -12.75
N ALA A 23 -9.66 1.96 -12.82
CA ALA A 23 -10.41 1.44 -13.97
C ALA A 23 -10.05 2.12 -15.31
N ARG A 24 -9.49 3.33 -15.29
CA ARG A 24 -9.01 4.06 -16.49
C ARG A 24 -7.66 3.58 -17.01
N HIS A 25 -6.91 2.83 -16.21
CA HIS A 25 -5.51 2.49 -16.47
C HIS A 25 -5.24 0.98 -16.51
N VAL A 26 -6.22 0.14 -16.18
CA VAL A 26 -6.08 -1.31 -16.19
C VAL A 26 -7.13 -1.98 -17.06
N ALA A 27 -6.75 -3.05 -17.75
CA ALA A 27 -7.64 -3.79 -18.64
C ALA A 27 -8.57 -4.75 -17.89
N ALA A 28 -8.15 -5.24 -16.72
CA ALA A 28 -8.90 -6.14 -15.87
C ALA A 28 -9.40 -5.43 -14.60
N SER A 29 -10.59 -5.81 -14.11
CA SER A 29 -11.09 -5.31 -12.83
C SER A 29 -10.22 -5.84 -11.67
N PRO A 30 -9.69 -4.96 -10.80
CA PRO A 30 -8.93 -5.37 -9.61
C PRO A 30 -9.73 -6.29 -8.66
N GLU A 31 -11.04 -6.07 -8.55
CA GLU A 31 -11.95 -6.85 -7.71
C GLU A 31 -12.12 -8.27 -8.26
N VAL A 32 -12.27 -8.40 -9.58
CA VAL A 32 -12.35 -9.71 -10.24
C VAL A 32 -11.04 -10.48 -10.06
N VAL A 33 -9.89 -9.82 -10.26
CA VAL A 33 -8.57 -10.44 -10.06
C VAL A 33 -8.40 -10.91 -8.61
N GLY A 34 -8.70 -10.05 -7.63
CA GLY A 34 -8.57 -10.42 -6.21
C GLY A 34 -9.51 -11.55 -5.79
N THR A 35 -10.74 -11.56 -6.29
CA THR A 35 -11.74 -12.60 -5.99
C THR A 35 -11.36 -13.95 -6.59
N GLU A 36 -10.96 -13.98 -7.86
CA GLU A 36 -10.56 -15.23 -8.50
C GLU A 36 -9.26 -15.77 -7.89
N LEU A 37 -8.35 -14.89 -7.48
CA LEU A 37 -7.12 -15.29 -6.79
C LEU A 37 -7.45 -15.91 -5.43
N ALA A 38 -8.29 -15.26 -4.63
CA ALA A 38 -8.73 -15.79 -3.34
C ALA A 38 -9.40 -17.17 -3.46
N LYS A 39 -10.17 -17.39 -4.53
CA LYS A 39 -10.83 -18.68 -4.80
C LYS A 39 -9.82 -19.80 -5.08
N GLN A 40 -8.84 -19.56 -5.95
CA GLN A 40 -7.80 -20.55 -6.26
C GLN A 40 -6.92 -20.83 -5.04
N VAL A 41 -6.56 -19.79 -4.29
CA VAL A 41 -5.78 -19.91 -3.05
C VAL A 41 -6.55 -20.67 -1.97
N GLN A 42 -7.86 -20.42 -1.81
CA GLN A 42 -8.68 -21.14 -0.84
C GLN A 42 -8.78 -22.63 -1.18
N ALA A 43 -8.93 -22.97 -2.47
CA ALA A 43 -8.95 -24.36 -2.92
C ALA A 43 -7.61 -25.06 -2.63
N PHE A 44 -6.49 -24.41 -2.98
CA PHE A 44 -5.15 -24.93 -2.70
C PHE A 44 -4.90 -25.12 -1.20
N VAL A 45 -5.20 -24.13 -0.37
CA VAL A 45 -5.05 -24.22 1.09
C VAL A 45 -5.90 -25.33 1.69
N GLY A 46 -7.10 -25.55 1.17
CA GLY A 46 -7.96 -26.66 1.58
C GLY A 46 -7.38 -28.04 1.21
N GLN A 47 -6.81 -28.17 0.01
CA GLN A 47 -6.16 -29.40 -0.46
C GLN A 47 -4.90 -29.73 0.35
N GLU A 48 -4.04 -28.74 0.56
CA GLU A 48 -2.79 -28.87 1.31
C GLU A 48 -2.96 -28.79 2.84
N LYS A 49 -4.20 -28.56 3.31
CA LYS A 49 -4.56 -28.42 4.74
C LYS A 49 -3.71 -27.37 5.48
N LEU A 50 -3.41 -26.25 4.82
CA LEU A 50 -2.62 -25.18 5.43
C LEU A 50 -3.44 -24.43 6.49
N GLY A 51 -2.80 -24.08 7.60
CA GLY A 51 -3.40 -23.26 8.67
C GLY A 51 -3.38 -21.75 8.42
N TYR A 52 -2.90 -21.32 7.25
CA TYR A 52 -2.73 -19.92 6.86
C TYR A 52 -2.87 -19.76 5.35
N TYR A 53 -3.12 -18.52 4.89
CA TYR A 53 -3.05 -18.18 3.47
C TYR A 53 -1.63 -17.71 3.10
N PRO A 54 -0.97 -18.34 2.12
CA PRO A 54 0.41 -17.99 1.76
C PRO A 54 0.52 -16.70 0.94
N PRO A 55 1.72 -16.07 0.91
CA PRO A 55 1.98 -14.93 0.03
C PRO A 55 2.02 -15.35 -1.45
N VAL A 56 1.86 -14.37 -2.34
CA VAL A 56 1.80 -14.57 -3.80
C VAL A 56 3.05 -15.27 -4.35
N ASP A 57 4.24 -14.93 -3.87
CA ASP A 57 5.49 -15.54 -4.36
C ASP A 57 5.57 -17.04 -4.08
N TYR A 58 5.06 -17.46 -2.92
CA TYR A 58 4.94 -18.89 -2.59
C TYR A 58 3.96 -19.58 -3.54
N LEU A 59 2.78 -18.99 -3.75
CA LEU A 59 1.76 -19.52 -4.66
C LEU A 59 2.28 -19.67 -6.09
N ARG A 60 3.08 -18.71 -6.56
CA ARG A 60 3.75 -18.76 -7.88
C ARG A 60 4.67 -19.97 -7.97
N SER A 61 5.47 -20.24 -6.94
CA SER A 61 6.41 -21.37 -6.91
C SER A 61 5.74 -22.75 -6.90
N GLN A 62 4.51 -22.83 -6.37
CA GLN A 62 3.76 -24.09 -6.25
C GLN A 62 2.86 -24.35 -7.47
N ALA A 63 2.84 -23.44 -8.46
CA ALA A 63 1.87 -23.47 -9.56
C ALA A 63 0.42 -23.60 -9.07
N ALA A 64 0.12 -23.06 -7.88
CA ALA A 64 -1.17 -23.18 -7.21
C ALA A 64 -2.25 -22.24 -7.81
N VAL A 65 -1.82 -21.31 -8.67
CA VAL A 65 -2.62 -20.25 -9.24
C VAL A 65 -2.29 -20.10 -10.72
N ASP A 66 -3.29 -19.77 -11.53
CA ASP A 66 -3.13 -19.41 -12.94
C ASP A 66 -2.11 -18.28 -13.14
N LEU A 67 -1.13 -18.50 -14.01
CA LEU A 67 -0.10 -17.52 -14.34
C LEU A 67 -0.70 -16.24 -14.94
N ALA A 68 -1.74 -16.35 -15.79
CA ALA A 68 -2.38 -15.18 -16.37
C ALA A 68 -3.03 -14.28 -15.30
N LEU A 69 -3.53 -14.89 -14.22
CA LEU A 69 -4.10 -14.18 -13.09
C LEU A 69 -3.02 -13.48 -12.25
N LEU A 70 -1.87 -14.14 -12.05
CA LEU A 70 -0.71 -13.54 -11.38
C LEU A 70 -0.11 -12.38 -12.19
N ASP A 71 -0.07 -12.49 -13.51
CA ASP A 71 0.42 -11.42 -14.38
C ASP A 71 -0.53 -10.21 -14.36
N ALA A 72 -1.85 -10.46 -14.35
CA ALA A 72 -2.85 -9.40 -14.17
C ALA A 72 -2.71 -8.71 -12.80
N LEU A 73 -2.51 -9.48 -11.72
CA LEU A 73 -2.25 -8.95 -10.39
C LEU A 73 -1.01 -8.04 -10.40
N GLU A 74 0.09 -8.50 -10.99
CA GLU A 74 1.36 -7.78 -11.08
C GLU A 74 1.22 -6.47 -11.85
N GLN A 75 0.53 -6.50 -12.99
CA GLN A 75 0.27 -5.31 -13.78
C GLN A 75 -0.54 -4.28 -12.99
N ILE A 76 -1.62 -4.69 -12.31
CA ILE A 76 -2.44 -3.76 -11.53
C ILE A 76 -1.68 -3.26 -10.30
N ALA A 77 -0.88 -4.10 -9.65
CA ALA A 77 -0.02 -3.71 -8.54
C ALA A 77 1.03 -2.66 -8.96
N TRP A 78 1.59 -2.79 -10.16
CA TRP A 78 2.51 -1.81 -10.74
C TRP A 78 1.81 -0.49 -11.03
N VAL A 79 0.64 -0.53 -11.68
CA VAL A 79 -0.16 0.69 -11.97
C VAL A 79 -0.56 1.39 -10.69
N SER A 80 -1.11 0.67 -9.70
CA SER A 80 -1.55 1.25 -8.44
C SER A 80 -0.38 1.88 -7.66
N SER A 81 0.77 1.22 -7.63
CA SER A 81 1.97 1.77 -6.99
C SER A 81 2.44 3.07 -7.66
N ASN A 82 2.46 3.13 -8.99
CA ASN A 82 2.86 4.34 -9.71
C ASN A 82 1.87 5.49 -9.54
N MET A 83 0.57 5.20 -9.58
CA MET A 83 -0.46 6.21 -9.34
C MET A 83 -0.38 6.77 -7.91
N ALA A 84 -0.20 5.90 -6.91
CA ALA A 84 -0.01 6.32 -5.52
C ALA A 84 1.24 7.19 -5.37
N ARG A 85 2.38 6.77 -5.98
CA ARG A 85 3.63 7.54 -5.97
C ARG A 85 3.43 8.94 -6.54
N GLU A 86 2.83 9.06 -7.72
CA GLU A 86 2.67 10.36 -8.38
C GLU A 86 1.72 11.27 -7.60
N GLU A 87 0.58 10.76 -7.12
CA GLU A 87 -0.35 11.57 -6.32
C GLU A 87 0.31 12.04 -5.00
N ILE A 88 1.00 11.16 -4.28
CA ILE A 88 1.74 11.51 -3.06
C ILE A 88 2.81 12.57 -3.36
N ARG A 89 3.61 12.36 -4.40
CA ARG A 89 4.69 13.27 -4.78
C ARG A 89 4.17 14.67 -5.10
N VAL A 90 3.14 14.76 -5.94
CA VAL A 90 2.53 16.04 -6.35
C VAL A 90 1.98 16.80 -5.14
N ARG A 91 1.34 16.09 -4.19
CA ARG A 91 0.67 16.68 -3.05
C ARG A 91 1.60 17.05 -1.90
N LEU A 92 2.68 16.29 -1.69
CA LEU A 92 3.61 16.52 -0.59
C LEU A 92 4.76 17.46 -0.96
N ARG A 93 5.08 17.62 -2.25
CA ARG A 93 6.13 18.54 -2.72
C ARG A 93 5.97 20.00 -2.26
N PRO A 94 4.75 20.58 -2.16
CA PRO A 94 4.60 21.96 -1.70
C PRO A 94 4.88 22.18 -0.20
N VAL A 95 4.87 21.10 0.61
CA VAL A 95 4.94 21.20 2.07
C VAL A 95 6.24 20.69 2.67
N PHE A 96 6.92 19.77 1.99
CA PHE A 96 8.22 19.27 2.39
C PHE A 96 9.30 19.78 1.44
N SER A 97 10.48 20.10 1.97
CA SER A 97 11.62 20.53 1.14
C SER A 97 12.15 19.40 0.27
N SER A 98 11.99 18.16 0.73
CA SER A 98 12.28 16.94 -0.03
C SER A 98 11.30 15.84 0.35
N VAL A 99 10.94 15.01 -0.63
CA VAL A 99 10.13 13.80 -0.45
C VAL A 99 10.86 12.68 -1.20
N ARG A 100 11.44 11.74 -0.46
CA ARG A 100 12.11 10.56 -1.02
C ARG A 100 11.28 9.33 -0.71
N PHE A 101 11.01 8.51 -1.72
CA PHE A 101 10.37 7.21 -1.54
C PHE A 101 11.44 6.18 -1.19
N GLU A 102 11.32 5.52 -0.05
CA GLU A 102 12.20 4.43 0.37
C GLU A 102 11.68 3.09 -0.15
N SER A 103 10.37 2.88 -0.03
CA SER A 103 9.71 1.66 -0.48
C SER A 103 8.31 1.96 -1.01
N ILE A 104 7.83 1.13 -1.95
CA ILE A 104 6.44 1.12 -2.37
C ILE A 104 6.03 -0.29 -2.77
N HIS A 105 5.00 -0.82 -2.13
CA HIS A 105 4.60 -2.21 -2.32
C HIS A 105 3.07 -2.34 -2.26
N ALA A 106 2.49 -3.07 -3.22
CA ALA A 106 1.09 -3.43 -3.17
C ALA A 106 0.83 -4.43 -2.03
N ASN A 107 -0.26 -4.22 -1.28
CA ASN A 107 -0.58 -5.04 -0.11
C ASN A 107 -0.81 -6.52 -0.46
N ALA A 108 -1.27 -6.80 -1.67
CA ALA A 108 -1.54 -8.17 -2.16
C ALA A 108 -0.33 -9.11 -2.08
N TYR A 109 0.91 -8.59 -2.17
CA TYR A 109 2.13 -9.38 -2.07
C TYR A 109 2.58 -9.64 -0.62
N THR A 110 1.98 -8.97 0.35
CA THR A 110 2.26 -9.23 1.76
C THR A 110 1.50 -10.46 2.25
N MET A 111 1.99 -11.08 3.33
CA MET A 111 1.31 -12.22 3.94
C MET A 111 -0.10 -11.78 4.41
N PRO A 112 -1.17 -12.46 3.97
CA PRO A 112 -2.53 -12.19 4.47
C PRO A 112 -2.59 -12.42 5.98
N SER A 113 -3.21 -11.49 6.72
CA SER A 113 -3.46 -11.67 8.16
C SER A 113 -4.66 -12.59 8.45
N VAL A 114 -5.45 -12.91 7.42
CA VAL A 114 -6.63 -13.77 7.49
C VAL A 114 -6.19 -15.22 7.65
N ARG A 115 -6.94 -15.99 8.46
CA ARG A 115 -6.72 -17.43 8.61
C ARG A 115 -7.90 -18.23 8.04
N PRO A 116 -7.65 -19.43 7.49
CA PRO A 116 -8.70 -20.37 7.14
C PRO A 116 -9.59 -20.66 8.35
N GLY A 117 -10.91 -20.55 8.18
CA GLY A 117 -11.89 -20.84 9.23
C GLY A 117 -12.38 -19.64 10.05
N HIS A 118 -11.84 -18.43 9.86
CA HIS A 118 -12.46 -17.23 10.41
C HIS A 118 -13.78 -16.90 9.68
N PRO A 119 -14.77 -16.28 10.38
CA PRO A 119 -15.93 -15.70 9.73
C PRO A 119 -15.47 -14.73 8.63
N ASN A 120 -16.09 -14.80 7.45
CA ASN A 120 -15.76 -13.96 6.29
C ASN A 120 -14.34 -14.11 5.72
N ALA A 121 -13.60 -15.17 6.06
CA ALA A 121 -12.22 -15.36 5.59
C ALA A 121 -12.05 -15.22 4.07
N PHE A 122 -13.01 -15.68 3.27
CA PHE A 122 -12.95 -15.52 1.81
C PHE A 122 -13.05 -14.06 1.36
N ALA A 123 -13.99 -13.30 1.93
CA ALA A 123 -14.17 -11.89 1.57
C ALA A 123 -12.95 -11.05 1.96
N ASP A 124 -12.42 -11.28 3.15
CA ASP A 124 -11.20 -10.59 3.63
C ASP A 124 -9.97 -10.98 2.80
N LEU A 125 -9.89 -12.25 2.36
CA LEU A 125 -8.83 -12.72 1.48
C LEU A 125 -8.92 -12.10 0.08
N ALA A 126 -10.12 -12.02 -0.49
CA ALA A 126 -10.37 -11.37 -1.78
C ALA A 126 -9.96 -9.90 -1.71
N GLU A 127 -10.38 -9.18 -0.67
CA GLU A 127 -10.00 -7.78 -0.44
C GLU A 127 -8.48 -7.62 -0.27
N HIS A 128 -7.80 -8.53 0.43
CA HIS A 128 -6.34 -8.49 0.57
C HIS A 128 -5.62 -8.63 -0.77
N TYR A 129 -6.08 -9.58 -1.60
CA TYR A 129 -5.50 -9.85 -2.91
C TYR A 129 -5.90 -8.83 -3.98
N THR A 130 -6.96 -8.04 -3.76
CA THR A 130 -7.28 -6.92 -4.65
C THR A 130 -6.16 -5.86 -4.58
N PRO A 131 -5.41 -5.63 -5.68
CA PRO A 131 -4.22 -4.77 -5.70
C PRO A 131 -4.55 -3.27 -5.77
N THR A 132 -5.49 -2.82 -4.93
CA THR A 132 -5.90 -1.39 -4.82
C THR A 132 -5.23 -0.68 -3.65
N THR A 133 -4.70 -1.44 -2.69
CA THR A 133 -4.05 -0.90 -1.50
C THR A 133 -2.53 -0.99 -1.61
N VAL A 134 -1.85 0.11 -1.32
CA VAL A 134 -0.39 0.26 -1.44
C VAL A 134 0.17 0.76 -0.11
N LYS A 135 1.27 0.15 0.33
CA LYS A 135 2.09 0.62 1.45
C LYS A 135 3.26 1.42 0.89
N VAL A 136 3.51 2.59 1.47
CA VAL A 136 4.54 3.52 1.00
C VAL A 136 5.37 3.99 2.17
N ASP A 137 6.68 3.78 2.11
CA ASP A 137 7.62 4.35 3.07
C ASP A 137 8.33 5.54 2.44
N LEU A 138 8.34 6.65 3.16
CA LEU A 138 8.85 7.94 2.72
C LEU A 138 9.86 8.49 3.74
N LEU A 139 10.89 9.14 3.22
CA LEU A 139 11.73 10.05 3.99
C LEU A 139 11.42 11.48 3.54
N VAL A 140 10.81 12.27 4.42
CA VAL A 140 10.48 13.67 4.16
C VAL A 140 11.42 14.60 4.91
N THR A 141 11.77 15.72 4.30
CA THR A 141 12.60 16.76 4.92
C THR A 141 11.78 18.02 5.16
N MET A 142 11.92 18.60 6.34
CA MET A 142 11.30 19.87 6.74
C MET A 142 12.37 20.91 7.05
N ILE A 143 12.07 22.17 6.74
CA ILE A 143 12.90 23.32 7.13
C ILE A 143 12.24 23.96 8.35
N GLN A 144 12.97 24.10 9.45
CA GLN A 144 12.47 24.75 10.66
C GLN A 144 13.42 25.83 11.17
N LYS A 145 12.82 26.82 11.85
CA LYS A 145 13.54 27.95 12.45
C LYS A 145 13.99 27.68 13.89
N SER A 146 13.59 26.56 14.50
CA SER A 146 13.93 26.18 15.87
C SER A 146 13.96 24.66 16.00
N GLU A 147 14.77 24.13 16.92
CA GLU A 147 14.66 22.71 17.33
C GLU A 147 13.35 22.54 18.09
N GLY A 148 12.38 21.87 17.47
CA GLY A 148 11.07 21.59 18.06
C GLY A 148 10.95 20.13 18.44
N THR A 149 10.35 19.85 19.59
CA THR A 149 9.82 18.52 19.92
C THR A 149 8.49 18.31 19.17
N GLY A 150 8.21 17.08 18.71
CA GLY A 150 6.95 16.74 18.03
C GLY A 150 6.94 16.91 16.51
N LEU A 151 8.11 16.78 15.87
CA LEU A 151 8.27 16.87 14.41
C LEU A 151 7.57 15.73 13.67
N GLU A 152 7.50 14.55 14.29
CA GLU A 152 6.79 13.40 13.76
C GLU A 152 5.31 13.70 13.61
N ARG A 153 4.70 14.24 14.67
CA ARG A 153 3.29 14.62 14.70
C ARG A 153 2.99 15.73 13.69
N LEU A 154 3.89 16.69 13.54
CA LEU A 154 3.73 17.74 12.54
C LEU A 154 3.76 17.16 11.11
N ALA A 155 4.76 16.32 10.81
CA ALA A 155 4.88 15.67 9.50
C ALA A 155 3.66 14.79 9.19
N GLU A 156 3.17 14.02 10.16
CA GLU A 156 1.94 13.24 10.07
C GLU A 156 0.74 14.13 9.76
N GLN A 157 0.53 15.21 10.53
CA GLN A 157 -0.58 16.14 10.31
C GLN A 157 -0.53 16.80 8.93
N MET A 158 0.67 17.13 8.43
CA MET A 158 0.84 17.64 7.08
C MET A 158 0.50 16.58 6.04
N ALA A 159 0.98 15.35 6.19
CA ALA A 159 0.63 14.25 5.29
C ALA A 159 -0.89 14.02 5.25
N VAL A 160 -1.54 13.93 6.41
CA VAL A 160 -3.00 13.80 6.52
C VAL A 160 -3.69 14.97 5.84
N ARG A 161 -3.31 16.21 6.14
CA ARG A 161 -3.97 17.40 5.59
C ARG A 161 -3.93 17.44 4.06
N TRP A 162 -2.84 17.00 3.45
CA TRP A 162 -2.61 17.13 2.01
C TRP A 162 -3.02 15.90 1.19
N LEU A 163 -3.13 14.73 1.82
CA LEU A 163 -3.49 13.47 1.16
C LEU A 163 -4.92 13.01 1.47
N LYS A 164 -5.54 13.50 2.55
CA LYS A 164 -6.92 13.15 2.90
C LYS A 164 -7.88 13.52 1.77
N GLY A 165 -8.77 12.60 1.43
CA GLY A 165 -9.78 12.77 0.37
C GLY A 165 -9.25 12.58 -1.06
N ARG A 166 -7.96 12.26 -1.24
CA ARG A 166 -7.39 11.90 -2.57
C ARG A 166 -7.44 10.40 -2.83
N PHE A 167 -7.48 9.62 -1.76
CA PHE A 167 -7.55 8.16 -1.77
C PHE A 167 -8.91 7.71 -1.25
N ALA A 168 -9.37 6.53 -1.65
CA ALA A 168 -10.56 5.91 -1.09
C ALA A 168 -10.39 5.62 0.41
N ALA A 169 -9.18 5.23 0.81
CA ALA A 169 -8.75 5.17 2.20
C ALA A 169 -7.31 5.66 2.33
N PHE A 170 -6.99 6.33 3.43
CA PHE A 170 -5.66 6.87 3.70
C PHE A 170 -5.38 6.76 5.20
N GLU A 171 -4.21 6.23 5.54
CA GLU A 171 -3.74 6.07 6.91
C GLU A 171 -2.22 6.33 6.97
N VAL A 172 -1.77 7.04 8.03
CA VAL A 172 -0.36 7.09 8.40
C VAL A 172 -0.13 6.01 9.44
N THR A 173 0.67 5.00 9.12
CA THR A 173 0.89 3.84 10.01
C THR A 173 2.04 4.07 10.98
N SER A 174 2.98 4.97 10.67
CA SER A 174 4.13 5.30 11.52
C SER A 174 4.75 6.63 11.11
N ALA A 175 5.25 7.39 12.09
CA ALA A 175 6.07 8.59 11.88
C ALA A 175 7.23 8.60 12.88
N ARG A 176 8.47 8.78 12.42
CA ARG A 176 9.68 8.70 13.26
C ARG A 176 10.73 9.72 12.79
N SER A 177 11.34 10.47 13.70
CA SER A 177 12.51 11.29 13.38
C SER A 177 13.71 10.43 12.99
N VAL A 178 14.52 10.87 12.02
CA VAL A 178 15.74 10.19 11.55
C VAL A 178 16.97 11.04 11.78
#